data_AF-A0A8J6NKX2-F1
#
_entry.id   AF-A0A8J6NKX2-F1
#
_cell.length_a   1.000
_cell.length_b   1.000
_cell.length_c   1.000
_cell.angle_alpha   90.00
_cell.angle_beta   90.00
_cell.angle_gamma   90.00
#
_symmetry.space_group_name_H-M   'P 1'
#
loop_
_entity.id
_entity.type
_entity.pdbx_description
1 polymer ?
#
loop_
_entity_poly.entity_id
_entity_poly.type
_entity_poly.pdbx_seq_one_letter_code
_entity_poly.pdbx_strand_id
1 'polypeptide(L)' 'MPDIDLTPHGAFDSGVSRLHAVLRNSEGRVTIMDLGSSNGTYVDGTRLEPERENSLSHGSIISLGKLKIQFLLQK' A
#
# COMPACT_ATOMS: atom_id res chain seq x y z
N MET A 1 14.80 6.31 2.67
CA MET A 1 14.81 4.91 2.19
C MET A 1 13.44 4.34 2.50
N PRO A 2 12.78 3.59 1.60
CA PRO A 2 11.54 2.92 1.96
C PRO A 2 11.83 1.88 3.05
N ASP A 3 10.90 1.72 3.98
CA ASP A 3 11.06 0.76 5.09
C ASP A 3 10.93 -0.70 4.62
N ILE A 4 10.24 -0.90 3.49
CA ILE A 4 10.03 -2.21 2.86
C ILE A 4 10.50 -2.13 1.41
N ASP A 5 11.44 -3.00 1.04
CA ASP A 5 11.86 -3.17 -0.34
C ASP A 5 11.04 -4.26 -1.03
N LEU A 6 10.34 -3.88 -2.09
CA LEU A 6 9.53 -4.79 -2.91
C LEU A 6 10.24 -5.20 -4.21
N THR A 7 11.48 -4.75 -4.44
CA THR A 7 12.29 -5.08 -5.63
C THR A 7 12.37 -6.60 -5.88
N PRO A 8 12.59 -7.46 -4.87
CA PRO A 8 12.62 -8.92 -5.08
C PRO A 8 11.32 -9.52 -5.61
N HIS A 9 10.21 -8.78 -5.55
CA HIS A 9 8.88 -9.22 -5.97
C HIS A 9 8.43 -8.59 -7.30
N GLY A 10 9.35 -8.06 -8.10
CA GLY A 10 9.03 -7.47 -9.41
C GLY A 10 8.26 -6.14 -9.31
N ALA A 11 8.45 -5.40 -8.22
CA ALA A 11 7.72 -4.17 -7.95
C ALA A 11 7.93 -3.08 -9.02
N PHE A 12 9.17 -2.93 -9.52
CA PHE A 12 9.47 -1.96 -10.57
C PHE A 12 8.68 -2.24 -11.85
N ASP A 13 8.71 -3.47 -12.35
CA ASP A 13 7.97 -3.90 -13.55
C ASP A 13 6.45 -3.84 -13.35
N SER A 14 6.01 -4.00 -12.09
CA SER A 14 4.61 -3.86 -11.69
C SER A 14 4.16 -2.40 -11.52
N GLY A 15 5.05 -1.43 -11.72
CA GLY A 15 4.73 0.00 -11.67
C GLY A 15 4.71 0.58 -10.25
N VAL A 16 5.43 -0.01 -9.30
CA VAL A 16 5.53 0.51 -7.93
C VAL A 16 6.57 1.64 -7.89
N SER A 17 6.12 2.87 -7.62
CA SER A 17 6.97 4.02 -7.31
C SER A 17 7.91 3.76 -6.12
N ARG A 18 9.07 4.45 -6.09
CA ARG A 18 10.08 4.31 -5.02
C ARG A 18 9.53 4.65 -3.62
N LEU A 19 8.64 5.65 -3.56
CA LEU A 19 7.82 5.99 -2.40
C LEU A 19 6.37 5.93 -2.89
N HIS A 20 5.69 4.81 -2.62
CA HIS A 20 4.38 4.54 -3.22
C HIS A 20 3.24 4.81 -2.25
N ALA A 21 3.32 4.19 -1.08
CA ALA A 21 2.33 4.30 -0.03
C ALA A 21 3.02 4.17 1.32
N VAL A 22 2.37 4.68 2.36
CA VAL A 22 2.77 4.48 3.75
C VAL A 22 1.66 3.78 4.50
N LEU A 23 2.02 2.83 5.34
CA LEU A 23 1.13 2.27 6.36
C LEU A 23 1.49 2.89 7.70
N ARG A 24 0.48 3.33 8.46
CA ARG A 24 0.66 3.77 9.84
C ARG A 24 -0.13 2.86 10.76
N ASN A 25 0.49 2.42 11.84
CA ASN A 25 -0.18 1.72 12.92
C ASN A 25 -0.23 2.65 14.13
N SER A 26 -1.43 3.02 14.56
CA SER A 26 -1.67 3.84 15.75
C SER A 26 -2.74 3.21 16.61
N GLU A 27 -2.38 2.85 17.84
CA GLU A 27 -3.33 2.30 18.85
C GLU A 27 -4.17 1.11 18.34
N GLY A 28 -3.57 0.25 17.51
CA GLY A 28 -4.24 -0.94 16.95
C GLY A 28 -5.10 -0.67 15.72
N ARG A 29 -5.16 0.58 15.24
CA ARG A 29 -5.74 0.93 13.94
C ARG A 29 -4.62 1.10 12.92
N VAL A 30 -4.71 0.36 11.82
CA VAL A 30 -3.83 0.55 10.67
C VAL A 30 -4.52 1.39 9.61
N THR A 31 -3.81 2.39 9.12
CA THR A 31 -4.21 3.21 7.98
C THR A 31 -3.19 3.06 6.86
N ILE A 32 -3.63 3.30 5.64
CA ILE A 32 -2.81 3.38 4.44
C ILE A 32 -3.05 4.71 3.75
N MET A 33 -1.99 5.29 3.19
CA MET A 33 -2.04 6.51 2.42
C MET A 33 -1.15 6.36 1.19
N ASP A 34 -1.70 6.68 0.01
CA ASP A 34 -0.92 6.80 -1.23
C ASP A 34 -0.10 8.09 -1.21
N LEU A 35 1.18 8.02 -1.58
CA LEU A 35 2.12 9.14 -1.53
C LEU A 35 2.25 9.88 -2.88
N GLY A 36 1.18 9.92 -3.67
CA GLY A 36 1.22 10.47 -5.03
C GLY A 36 1.89 9.51 -6.01
N SER A 37 1.61 8.22 -5.86
CA SER A 37 2.24 7.19 -6.69
C SER A 37 1.81 7.32 -8.16
N SER A 38 2.69 6.92 -9.08
CA SER A 38 2.44 7.10 -10.52
C SER A 38 1.28 6.24 -11.03
N ASN A 39 1.07 5.06 -10.45
CA ASN A 39 0.04 4.11 -10.86
C ASN A 39 -1.12 3.98 -9.86
N GLY A 40 -1.05 4.69 -8.73
CA GLY A 40 -2.05 4.68 -7.68
C GLY A 40 -2.01 3.45 -6.77
N THR A 41 -2.54 3.65 -5.58
CA THR A 41 -2.84 2.59 -4.61
C THR A 41 -4.33 2.26 -4.62
N TYR A 42 -4.64 0.98 -4.49
CA TYR A 42 -6.02 0.47 -4.38
C TYR A 42 -6.15 -0.42 -3.16
N VAL A 43 -7.29 -0.36 -2.48
CA VAL A 43 -7.64 -1.28 -1.39
C VAL A 43 -8.94 -1.97 -1.77
N ASP A 44 -8.90 -3.30 -1.82
CA ASP A 44 -10.04 -4.16 -2.19
C ASP A 44 -10.71 -3.73 -3.51
N GLY A 45 -9.88 -3.30 -4.47
CA GLY A 45 -10.30 -2.82 -5.80
C GLY A 45 -10.69 -1.35 -5.88
N THR A 46 -10.81 -0.65 -4.76
CA THR A 46 -11.15 0.79 -4.72
C THR A 46 -9.88 1.63 -4.75
N ARG A 47 -9.78 2.57 -5.69
CA ARG A 47 -8.63 3.50 -5.78
C ARG A 47 -8.67 4.49 -4.62
N LEU A 48 -7.53 4.68 -3.97
CA LEU A 48 -7.40 5.69 -2.91
C LEU A 48 -7.21 7.08 -3.51
N GLU A 49 -7.70 8.09 -2.78
CA GLU A 49 -7.28 9.47 -3.00
C GLU A 49 -5.83 9.65 -2.51
N PRO A 50 -4.93 10.23 -3.33
CA PRO A 50 -3.57 10.54 -2.90
C PRO A 50 -3.54 11.42 -1.65
N GLU A 51 -2.52 11.23 -0.81
CA GLU A 51 -2.25 12.04 0.40
C GLU A 51 -3.38 12.05 1.43
N ARG A 52 -4.31 11.08 1.34
CA ARG A 52 -5.40 10.90 2.29
C ARG A 52 -5.29 9.55 3.00
N GLU A 53 -5.42 9.57 4.33
CA GLU A 53 -5.44 8.34 5.12
C GLU A 53 -6.75 7.57 4.94
N ASN A 54 -6.62 6.28 4.70
CA ASN A 54 -7.73 5.34 4.57
C ASN A 54 -7.53 4.20 5.59
N SER A 55 -8.61 3.78 6.25
CA SER A 55 -8.53 2.64 7.18
C SER A 55 -8.23 1.36 6.41
N LEU A 56 -7.35 0.53 6.97
CA LEU A 56 -6.93 -0.73 6.37
C LEU A 56 -7.27 -1.89 7.31
N SER A 57 -8.04 -2.85 6.80
CA SER A 57 -8.54 -3.99 7.56
C SER A 57 -7.66 -5.21 7.36
N HIS A 58 -7.53 -6.05 8.40
CA HIS A 58 -6.89 -7.37 8.27
C HIS A 58 -7.53 -8.17 7.12
N GLY A 59 -6.70 -8.75 6.26
CA GLY A 59 -7.10 -9.56 5.12
C GLY A 59 -7.30 -8.76 3.82
N SER A 60 -7.33 -7.43 3.86
CA SER A 60 -7.51 -6.58 2.68
C SER A 60 -6.41 -6.79 1.64
N ILE A 61 -6.80 -6.70 0.37
CA ILE A 61 -5.89 -6.74 -0.77
C ILE A 61 -5.52 -5.33 -1.17
N ILE A 62 -4.23 -5.01 -1.02
CA ILE A 62 -3.66 -3.75 -1.50
C ILE A 62 -3.08 -3.99 -2.88
N SER A 63 -3.40 -3.10 -3.83
CA SER A 63 -2.72 -3.06 -5.12
C SER A 63 -1.87 -1.79 -5.20
N LEU A 64 -0.56 -1.96 -5.43
CA LEU A 64 0.39 -0.87 -5.70
C LEU A 64 0.70 -0.94 -7.20
N GLY A 65 0.05 -0.09 -8.00
CA GLY A 65 -0.02 -0.32 -9.44
C GLY A 65 -0.58 -1.72 -9.77
N LYS A 66 0.22 -2.56 -10.44
CA LYS A 66 -0.17 -3.94 -10.79
C LYS A 66 0.21 -4.97 -9.73
N LEU A 67 1.05 -4.61 -8.76
CA LEU A 67 1.49 -5.53 -7.70
C LEU A 67 0.37 -5.66 -6.66
N LYS A 68 -0.08 -6.89 -6.40
CA LYS A 68 -1.07 -7.16 -5.35
C LYS A 68 -0.40 -7.79 -4.14
N ILE A 69 -0.72 -7.28 -2.96
CA ILE A 69 -0.27 -7.78 -1.67
C ILE A 69 -1.47 -7.93 -0.74
N GLN A 70 -1.44 -8.94 0.13
CA GLN A 70 -2.44 -9.09 1.17
C GLN A 70 -1.91 -8.52 2.48
N PHE A 71 -2.70 -7.68 3.13
CA PHE A 71 -2.37 -7.15 4.44
C PHE A 71 -2.83 -8.11 5.54
N LEU A 72 -1.90 -8.62 6.33
CA LEU A 72 -2.18 -9.52 7.44
C LEU A 72 -1.66 -8.91 8.74
N LEU A 73 -2.58 -8.59 9.66
CA LEU A 73 -2.25 -8.30 11.06
C LEU A 73 -2.07 -9.61 11.82
N GLN A 74 -0.87 -9.83 12.35
CA GLN A 74 -0.64 -10.87 13.35
C GLN A 74 -0.95 -10.30 14.73
N LYS A 75 -1.61 -11.11 15.57
CA LYS A 75 -1.86 -10.81 16.97
C LYS A 75 -0.69 -11.26 17.83
#